data_AF-A7TD16-F1
#
_entry.id   AF-A7TD16-F1
#
_cell.length_a   1.000
_cell.length_b   1.000
_cell.length_c   1.000
_cell.angle_alpha   90.00
_cell.angle_beta   90.00
_cell.angle_gamma   90.00
#
_symmetry.space_group_name_H-M   'P 1'
#
loop_
_entity.id
_entity.type
_entity.pdbx_description
1 polymer ?
#
loop_
_entity_poly.entity_id
_entity_poly.type
_entity_poly.pdbx_seq_one_letter_code
_entity_poly.pdbx_strand_id
1 'polypeptide(L)'
;GAHSHIRGLGLDDALEARQVSQGMVGQVTARRAAGIILEMIKEGKIAGRAVLIAGQPGTGKTAIAMGMAQSLGPDTPFTSIAGSEIFSLEMRK
;
A
#
# COMPACT_ATOMS: atom_id res chain seq x y z
N GLY A 1 13.00 10.80 0.11
CA GLY A 1 12.17 10.61 1.34
C GLY A 1 12.34 9.19 1.86
N ALA A 2 11.91 8.89 3.09
CA ALA A 2 12.12 7.56 3.71
C ALA A 2 11.59 6.37 2.89
N HIS A 3 10.62 6.59 2.00
CA HIS A 3 10.02 5.56 1.14
C HIS A 3 10.25 5.79 -0.37
N SER A 4 11.12 6.72 -0.78
CA SER A 4 11.31 7.05 -2.21
C SER A 4 12.08 6.01 -3.01
N HIS A 5 12.68 5.01 -2.35
CA HIS A 5 13.36 3.89 -2.99
C HIS A 5 12.39 2.76 -3.40
N ILE A 6 11.15 2.80 -2.91
CA ILE A 6 10.13 1.80 -3.20
C ILE A 6 9.54 2.10 -4.58
N ARG A 7 9.56 1.11 -5.47
CA ARG A 7 9.07 1.20 -6.85
C ARG A 7 7.89 0.27 -7.13
N GLY A 8 7.50 -0.54 -6.16
CA GLY A 8 6.39 -1.48 -6.25
C GLY A 8 6.44 -2.53 -5.14
N LEU A 9 5.53 -3.51 -5.19
CA LEU A 9 5.48 -4.60 -4.21
C LEU A 9 6.52 -5.70 -4.44
N GLY A 10 7.10 -5.79 -5.64
CA GLY A 10 8.12 -6.78 -5.97
C GLY A 10 7.57 -8.20 -6.05
N LEU A 11 6.37 -8.35 -6.61
CA LEU A 11 5.71 -9.63 -6.84
C LEU A 11 6.06 -10.19 -8.23
N ASP A 12 5.94 -11.50 -8.39
CA ASP A 12 5.90 -12.14 -9.69
C ASP A 12 4.46 -12.34 -10.21
N ASP A 13 4.33 -12.99 -11.36
CA ASP A 13 3.05 -13.21 -12.04
C ASP A 13 2.12 -14.16 -11.27
N ALA A 14 2.65 -14.92 -10.30
CA ALA A 14 1.87 -15.78 -9.40
C ALA A 14 1.49 -15.07 -8.09
N LEU A 15 1.73 -13.75 -7.99
CA LEU A 15 1.57 -12.92 -6.80
C LEU A 15 2.49 -13.34 -5.63
N GLU A 16 3.57 -14.06 -5.91
CA GLU A 16 4.56 -14.40 -4.89
C GLU A 16 5.55 -13.25 -4.72
N ALA A 17 5.79 -12.87 -3.46
CA ALA A 17 6.72 -11.79 -3.16
C ALA A 17 8.16 -12.29 -3.22
N ARG A 18 8.94 -11.76 -4.16
CA ARG A 18 10.39 -12.04 -4.24
C ARG A 18 11.08 -11.47 -3.02
N GLN A 19 12.02 -12.23 -2.44
CA GLN A 19 12.68 -11.88 -1.17
C GLN A 19 13.26 -10.46 -1.17
N VAL A 20 13.83 -10.03 -2.29
CA VAL A 20 14.30 -8.67 -2.55
C VAL A 20 13.85 -8.26 -3.96
N SER A 21 13.03 -7.21 -4.08
CA SER A 21 12.59 -6.70 -5.38
C SER A 21 11.91 -5.34 -5.25
N GLN A 22 12.02 -4.47 -6.26
CA GLN A 22 11.37 -3.15 -6.35
C GLN A 22 11.53 -2.25 -5.12
N GLY A 23 12.68 -2.35 -4.44
CA GLY A 23 12.97 -1.57 -3.22
C GLY A 23 12.33 -2.15 -1.95
N MET A 24 11.68 -3.31 -2.02
CA MET A 24 11.12 -4.04 -0.88
C MET A 24 11.98 -5.26 -0.52
N VAL A 25 12.06 -5.58 0.77
CA VAL A 25 12.78 -6.74 1.32
C VAL A 25 11.92 -7.44 2.38
N GLY A 26 11.82 -8.77 2.33
CA GLY A 26 11.10 -9.56 3.34
C GLY A 26 9.59 -9.30 3.35
N GLN A 27 8.91 -9.40 4.50
CA GLN A 27 7.45 -9.20 4.61
C GLN A 27 6.63 -9.93 3.53
N VAL A 28 7.03 -11.16 3.21
CA VAL A 28 6.53 -11.93 2.04
C VAL A 28 5.02 -12.08 2.09
N THR A 29 4.48 -12.50 3.23
CA THR A 29 3.03 -12.68 3.42
C THR A 29 2.25 -11.38 3.27
N ALA A 30 2.75 -10.28 3.84
CA ALA A 30 2.08 -8.98 3.79
C ALA A 30 2.11 -8.39 2.37
N ARG A 31 3.23 -8.56 1.64
CA ARG A 31 3.34 -8.13 0.24
C ARG A 31 2.46 -8.95 -0.68
N ARG A 32 2.38 -10.27 -0.48
CA ARG A 32 1.43 -11.12 -1.22
C ARG A 32 -0.01 -10.70 -0.97
N ALA A 33 -0.40 -10.48 0.28
CA ALA A 33 -1.75 -10.02 0.62
C ALA A 33 -2.05 -8.66 -0.03
N ALA A 34 -1.10 -7.72 0.00
CA ALA A 34 -1.19 -6.44 -0.71
C ALA A 34 -1.32 -6.63 -2.23
N GLY A 35 -0.67 -7.64 -2.81
CA GLY A 35 -0.82 -8.03 -4.22
C GLY A 35 -2.23 -8.47 -4.59
N ILE A 36 -2.85 -9.30 -3.74
CA ILE A 36 -4.24 -9.72 -3.94
C ILE A 36 -5.18 -8.50 -3.90
N ILE A 37 -4.95 -7.56 -2.99
CA ILE A 37 -5.72 -6.31 -2.93
C ILE A 37 -5.49 -5.46 -4.17
N LEU A 38 -4.24 -5.37 -4.65
CA LEU A 38 -3.90 -4.67 -5.88
C LEU A 38 -4.67 -5.21 -7.08
N GLU A 39 -4.74 -6.53 -7.23
CA GLU A 39 -5.51 -7.16 -8.31
C GLU A 39 -7.02 -6.92 -8.14
N MET A 40 -7.56 -7.01 -6.92
CA MET A 40 -8.96 -6.66 -6.66
C MET A 40 -9.30 -5.20 -7.03
N ILE A 41 -8.36 -4.26 -6.83
CA ILE A 41 -8.51 -2.86 -7.25
C ILE A 41 -8.55 -2.76 -8.78
N LYS A 42 -7.59 -3.40 -9.48
CA LYS A 42 -7.51 -3.40 -10.95
C LYS A 42 -8.75 -4.04 -11.59
N GLU A 43 -9.28 -5.09 -10.99
CA GLU A 43 -10.51 -5.77 -11.43
C GLU A 43 -11.79 -4.99 -11.08
N GLY A 44 -11.71 -3.93 -10.28
CA GLY A 44 -12.87 -3.16 -9.84
C GLY A 44 -13.78 -3.86 -8.82
N LYS A 45 -13.31 -4.96 -8.19
CA LYS A 45 -14.11 -5.80 -7.26
C LYS A 45 -14.04 -5.38 -5.79
N ILE A 46 -13.38 -4.25 -5.49
CA ILE A 46 -13.07 -3.82 -4.13
C ILE A 46 -14.03 -2.74 -3.56
N ALA A 47 -15.05 -2.32 -4.32
CA ALA A 47 -15.96 -1.25 -3.91
C ALA A 47 -16.60 -1.50 -2.52
N GLY A 48 -16.59 -0.48 -1.67
CA GLY A 48 -17.17 -0.52 -0.32
C GLY A 48 -16.43 -1.38 0.70
N ARG A 49 -15.15 -1.71 0.46
CA ARG A 49 -14.32 -2.50 1.38
C ARG A 49 -13.24 -1.66 2.05
N ALA A 50 -12.96 -1.96 3.31
CA ALA A 50 -11.85 -1.40 4.07
C ALA A 50 -10.80 -2.47 4.36
N VAL A 51 -9.52 -2.10 4.29
CA VAL A 51 -8.39 -2.96 4.65
C VAL A 51 -7.57 -2.26 5.74
N LEU A 52 -7.25 -2.99 6.81
CA LEU A 52 -6.38 -2.51 7.89
C LEU A 52 -5.04 -3.27 7.86
N ILE A 53 -3.93 -2.53 7.83
CA ILE A 53 -2.58 -3.09 7.98
C ILE A 53 -2.10 -2.83 9.41
N ALA A 54 -1.95 -3.88 10.21
CA ALA A 54 -1.51 -3.80 11.60
C ALA A 54 -0.13 -4.45 11.80
N GLY A 55 0.58 -4.03 12.86
CA GLY A 55 1.90 -4.53 13.21
C GLY A 55 2.72 -3.52 14.02
N GLN A 56 3.83 -3.97 14.59
CA GLN A 56 4.72 -3.15 15.42
C GLN A 56 5.27 -1.91 14.66
N PRO A 57 5.72 -0.86 15.36
CA PRO A 57 6.45 0.25 14.73
C PRO A 57 7.67 -0.27 13.94
N GLY A 58 7.98 0.34 12.80
CA GLY A 58 9.13 -0.05 11.98
C GLY A 58 8.94 -1.28 11.09
N THR A 59 7.81 -1.99 11.13
CA THR A 59 7.58 -3.20 10.31
C THR A 59 7.17 -2.94 8.85
N GLY A 60 7.26 -1.69 8.38
CA GLY A 60 7.04 -1.37 6.96
C GLY A 60 5.57 -1.22 6.54
N LYS A 61 4.63 -0.99 7.46
CA LYS A 61 3.20 -0.77 7.12
C LYS A 61 3.01 0.33 6.06
N THR A 62 3.58 1.50 6.27
CA THR A 62 3.55 2.62 5.32
C THR A 62 4.31 2.29 4.03
N ALA A 63 5.40 1.53 4.13
CA ALA A 63 6.17 1.08 2.96
C ALA A 63 5.34 0.17 2.03
N ILE A 64 4.53 -0.72 2.59
CA ILE A 64 3.62 -1.58 1.81
C ILE A 64 2.55 -0.74 1.12
N ALA A 65 1.92 0.22 1.83
CA ALA A 65 0.94 1.12 1.21
C ALA A 65 1.55 1.95 0.06
N MET A 66 2.78 2.45 0.24
CA MET A 66 3.53 3.12 -0.83
C MET A 66 3.86 2.17 -1.98
N GLY A 67 4.24 0.92 -1.69
CA GLY A 67 4.48 -0.11 -2.71
C GLY A 67 3.23 -0.42 -3.54
N MET A 68 2.06 -0.48 -2.90
CA MET A 68 0.78 -0.60 -3.61
C MET A 68 0.53 0.60 -4.52
N ALA A 69 0.69 1.83 -4.00
CA ALA A 69 0.51 3.06 -4.77
C ALA A 69 1.40 3.10 -6.02
N GLN A 70 2.68 2.75 -5.88
CA GLN A 70 3.60 2.68 -7.02
C GLN A 70 3.22 1.56 -8.01
N SER A 71 2.68 0.44 -7.53
CA SER A 71 2.29 -0.70 -8.37
C SER A 71 0.96 -0.49 -9.12
N LEU A 72 0.10 0.42 -8.65
CA LEU A 72 -1.14 0.82 -9.34
C LEU A 72 -0.87 1.65 -10.61
N GLY A 73 0.32 2.23 -10.72
CA GLY A 73 0.71 3.06 -11.86
C GLY A 73 0.15 4.49 -11.83
N PRO A 74 0.60 5.35 -12.75
CA PRO A 74 0.27 6.78 -12.76
C PRO A 74 -1.19 7.08 -13.13
N ASP A 75 -1.85 6.16 -13.83
CA ASP A 75 -3.21 6.36 -14.32
C ASP A 75 -4.29 6.03 -13.28
N THR A 76 -3.90 5.38 -12.18
CA THR A 76 -4.83 5.05 -11.09
C THR A 76 -4.73 6.10 -9.99
N PRO A 77 -5.84 6.76 -9.61
CA PRO A 77 -5.81 7.74 -8.53
C PRO A 77 -5.47 7.08 -7.19
N PHE A 78 -4.54 7.67 -6.45
CA PHE A 78 -4.18 7.27 -5.11
C PHE A 78 -4.08 8.50 -4.22
N THR A 79 -4.78 8.48 -3.09
CA THR A 79 -4.80 9.58 -2.12
C THR A 79 -4.30 9.09 -0.77
N SER A 80 -3.23 9.70 -0.27
CA SER A 80 -2.75 9.49 1.10
C SER A 80 -3.16 10.66 1.97
N ILE A 81 -3.81 10.38 3.09
CA ILE A 81 -4.24 11.39 4.07
C ILE A 81 -3.75 10.92 5.44
N ALA A 82 -3.16 11.83 6.22
CA ALA A 82 -2.88 11.61 7.63
C ALA A 82 -4.14 11.95 8.45
N GLY A 83 -4.43 11.16 9.49
CA GLY A 83 -5.62 11.40 10.33
C GLY A 83 -5.67 12.82 10.92
N SER A 84 -4.51 13.43 11.19
CA SER A 84 -4.40 14.81 11.67
C SER A 84 -4.89 15.86 10.66
N GLU A 85 -4.83 15.57 9.35
CA GLU A 85 -5.27 16.50 8.29
C GLU A 85 -6.80 16.62 8.23
N ILE A 86 -7.52 15.66 8.80
CA ILE A 86 -8.99 15.67 8.87
C ILE A 86 -9.47 16.63 9.98
N PHE A 87 -8.63 16.93 10.97
CA PHE A 87 -8.99 17.85 12.05
C PHE A 87 -8.90 19.31 11.56
N SER A 88 -10.06 19.87 11.17
CA SER A 88 -10.21 21.31 10.92
C SER A 88 -10.79 22.02 12.14
N LEU A 89 -10.34 23.26 12.39
CA LEU A 89 -10.91 24.16 13.40
C LEU A 89 -12.38 24.54 13.11
N GLU A 90 -12.88 24.28 11.90
CA GLU A 90 -14.28 24.51 11.52
C GLU A 90 -15.26 23.48 12.13
N MET A 91 -14.78 22.36 12.68
CA MET A 91 -15.61 21.42 13.45
C MET A 91 -15.86 21.88 14.90
N ARG A 92 -15.76 23.19 15.15
CA ARG A 92 -16.30 23.86 16.35
C ARG A 92 -17.48 24.72 15.93
N LYS A 93 -18.65 24.10 15.80
CA LYS A 93 -19.96 24.76 15.91
C LYS A 93 -20.80 24.00 16.91
#